data_AF-A0A3C1Q6U9-F1
#
_entry.id   AF-A0A3C1Q6U9-F1
#
_cell.length_a   1.000
_cell.length_b   1.000
_cell.length_c   1.000
_cell.angle_alpha   90.00
_cell.angle_beta   90.00
_cell.angle_gamma   90.00
#
_symmetry.space_group_name_H-M   'P 1'
#
loop_
_entity.id
_entity.type
_entity.pdbx_description
1 polymer ?
#
loop_
_entity_poly.entity_id
_entity_poly.type
_entity_poly.pdbx_seq_one_letter_code
_entity_poly.pdbx_strand_id
1 'polypeptide(L)'
;MMNMYPSIVRVIQDCEAVCDHMVTHAGRMPDVQSRAAQLQLLRDCADVCALAARYIASDSPFSRESATLCADVCEACAAECMRHADEASQHCARVC
;
A
#
# COMPACT_ATOMS: atom_id res chain seq x y z
N MET A 1 -10.02 26.83 5.50
CA MET A 1 -11.02 25.83 5.06
C MET A 1 -10.43 24.46 5.34
N MET A 2 -10.91 23.74 6.35
CA MET A 2 -10.49 22.34 6.58
C MET A 2 -11.31 21.47 5.62
N ASN A 3 -10.61 20.84 4.66
CA ASN A 3 -11.23 19.91 3.73
C ASN A 3 -11.72 18.69 4.50
N MET A 4 -12.97 18.27 4.28
CA MET A 4 -13.58 17.13 4.98
C MET A 4 -13.03 15.77 4.51
N TYR A 5 -12.29 15.77 3.39
CA TYR A 5 -11.67 14.58 2.81
C TYR A 5 -10.15 14.66 2.94
N PRO A 6 -9.47 13.54 3.28
CA PRO A 6 -8.01 13.48 3.28
C PRO A 6 -7.47 13.85 1.89
N SER A 7 -6.31 14.51 1.85
CA SER A 7 -5.60 14.69 0.58
C SER A 7 -5.17 13.31 0.06
N ILE A 8 -5.07 13.19 -1.26
CA ILE A 8 -4.57 11.95 -1.90
C ILE A 8 -3.16 11.58 -1.40
N VAL A 9 -2.31 12.58 -1.10
CA VAL A 9 -1.00 12.37 -0.49
C VAL A 9 -1.13 11.64 0.85
N ARG A 10 -2.08 12.05 1.70
CA ARG A 10 -2.27 11.42 3.00
C ARG A 10 -2.82 10.00 2.87
N VAL A 11 -3.75 9.78 1.95
CA VAL A 11 -4.27 8.42 1.66
C VAL A 11 -3.13 7.48 1.24
N ILE A 12 -2.26 7.93 0.33
CA ILE A 12 -1.14 7.13 -0.15
C ILE A 12 -0.10 6.88 0.96
N GLN A 13 0.17 7.88 1.80
CA GLN A 13 1.07 7.74 2.96
C GLN A 13 0.51 6.77 4.02
N ASP A 14 -0.80 6.80 4.25
CA ASP A 14 -1.46 5.86 5.14
C ASP A 14 -1.34 4.43 4.56
N CYS A 15 -1.47 4.26 3.24
CA CYS A 15 -1.23 2.99 2.54
C CYS A 15 0.22 2.51 2.66
N GLU A 16 1.21 3.38 2.40
CA GLU A 16 2.64 3.11 2.60
C GLU A 16 2.89 2.54 4.00
N ALA A 17 2.43 3.25 5.04
CA ALA A 17 2.68 2.86 6.43
C ALA A 17 2.02 1.53 6.79
N VAL A 18 0.80 1.27 6.29
CA VAL A 18 0.10 0.01 6.53
C VAL A 18 0.79 -1.15 5.83
N CYS A 19 1.19 -0.98 4.57
CA CYS A 19 1.90 -2.00 3.81
C CYS A 19 3.25 -2.34 4.43
N ASP A 20 4.05 -1.34 4.83
CA ASP A 20 5.35 -1.56 5.49
C ASP A 20 5.21 -2.31 6.83
N HIS A 21 4.25 -1.88 7.67
CA HIS A 21 3.93 -2.59 8.91
C HIS A 21 3.52 -4.04 8.63
N MET A 22 2.72 -4.26 7.60
CA MET A 22 2.24 -5.59 7.23
C MET A 22 3.33 -6.52 6.72
N VAL A 23 4.40 -6.02 6.09
CA VAL A 23 5.58 -6.85 5.75
C VAL A 23 6.13 -7.51 7.01
N THR A 24 6.30 -6.74 8.09
CA THR A 24 6.80 -7.25 9.36
C THR A 24 5.81 -8.22 10.01
N HIS A 25 4.52 -7.91 9.96
CA HIS A 25 3.47 -8.79 10.51
C HIS A 25 3.42 -10.13 9.77
N ALA A 26 3.21 -10.11 8.45
CA ALA A 26 3.13 -11.31 7.61
C ALA A 26 4.39 -12.17 7.69
N GLY A 27 5.57 -11.55 7.82
CA GLY A 27 6.85 -12.25 7.97
C GLY A 27 7.00 -13.03 9.28
N ARG A 28 6.15 -12.77 10.28
CA ARG A 28 6.12 -13.45 11.58
C ARG A 28 5.00 -14.47 11.70
N MET A 29 4.12 -14.57 10.70
CA MET A 29 3.01 -15.49 10.73
C MET A 29 3.48 -16.95 10.59
N PRO A 30 2.83 -17.92 11.26
CA PRO A 30 3.21 -19.34 11.16
C PRO A 30 3.20 -19.89 9.73
N ASP A 31 2.39 -19.31 8.86
CA ASP A 31 2.18 -19.67 7.46
C ASP A 31 2.99 -18.78 6.48
N VAL A 32 4.11 -18.19 6.93
CA VAL A 32 4.94 -17.27 6.13
C VAL A 32 5.34 -17.83 4.75
N GLN A 33 5.54 -19.15 4.64
CA GLN A 33 5.90 -19.79 3.37
C GLN A 33 4.78 -19.66 2.31
N SER A 34 3.52 -19.66 2.73
CA SER A 34 2.37 -19.40 1.84
C SER A 34 2.06 -17.92 1.62
N ARG A 35 2.83 -17.01 2.21
CA ARG A 35 2.68 -15.55 2.11
C ARG A 35 3.76 -14.88 1.28
N ALA A 36 4.55 -15.64 0.51
CA ALA A 36 5.66 -15.10 -0.26
C ALA A 36 5.21 -14.01 -1.26
N ALA A 37 4.09 -14.24 -1.97
CA ALA A 37 3.51 -13.26 -2.87
C ALA A 37 2.98 -12.02 -2.12
N GLN A 38 2.30 -12.22 -0.98
CA GLN A 38 1.88 -11.12 -0.11
C GLN A 38 3.06 -10.26 0.33
N LEU A 39 4.14 -10.87 0.82
CA LEU A 39 5.34 -10.16 1.27
C LEU A 39 6.02 -9.35 0.16
N GLN A 40 6.02 -9.88 -1.06
CA GLN A 40 6.55 -9.17 -2.21
C GLN A 40 5.68 -7.94 -2.55
N LEU A 41 4.38 -8.14 -2.71
CA LEU A 41 3.45 -7.07 -3.07
C LEU A 41 3.32 -5.99 -1.99
N LEU A 42 3.41 -6.36 -0.71
CA LEU A 42 3.44 -5.40 0.40
C LEU A 42 4.66 -4.46 0.31
N ARG A 43 5.84 -4.99 -0.03
CA ARG A 43 7.06 -4.18 -0.20
C ARG A 43 6.96 -3.29 -1.44
N ASP A 44 6.55 -3.86 -2.56
CA ASP A 44 6.37 -3.12 -3.82
C ASP A 44 5.35 -1.98 -3.62
N CYS A 45 4.24 -2.24 -2.92
CA CYS A 45 3.22 -1.25 -2.59
C CYS A 45 3.76 -0.16 -1.68
N ALA A 46 4.47 -0.50 -0.59
CA ALA A 46 5.06 0.51 0.29
C ALA A 46 6.04 1.44 -0.47
N ASP A 47 6.94 0.88 -1.28
CA ASP A 47 7.93 1.65 -2.03
C ASP A 47 7.30 2.58 -3.08
N VAL A 48 6.31 2.06 -3.83
CA VAL A 48 5.61 2.84 -4.87
C VAL A 48 4.71 3.90 -4.25
N CYS A 49 4.00 3.61 -3.16
CA CYS A 49 3.22 4.58 -2.41
C CYS A 49 4.11 5.73 -1.91
N ALA A 50 5.27 5.41 -1.33
CA ALA A 50 6.22 6.42 -0.88
C ALA A 50 6.70 7.32 -2.04
N LEU A 51 6.98 6.74 -3.21
CA LEU A 51 7.36 7.50 -4.40
C LEU A 51 6.24 8.40 -4.92
N ALA A 52 5.04 7.85 -5.06
CA ALA A 52 3.87 8.56 -5.56
C ALA A 52 3.50 9.72 -4.63
N ALA A 53 3.46 9.50 -3.31
CA ALA A 53 3.20 10.54 -2.33
C ALA A 53 4.20 11.70 -2.42
N ARG A 54 5.51 11.38 -2.54
CA ARG A 54 6.56 12.39 -2.72
C ARG A 54 6.38 13.20 -4.00
N TYR A 55 6.06 12.55 -5.12
CA TYR A 55 5.91 13.21 -6.42
C TYR A 55 4.66 14.10 -6.46
N ILE A 56 3.54 13.61 -5.94
CA ILE A 56 2.30 14.38 -5.86
C ILE A 56 2.47 15.58 -4.92
N ALA A 57 3.14 15.40 -3.77
CA ALA A 57 3.34 16.49 -2.82
C ALA A 57 4.28 17.60 -3.32
N SER A 58 5.16 17.30 -4.28
CA SER A 58 6.11 18.26 -4.85
C SER A 58 5.70 18.84 -6.21
N ASP A 59 4.46 18.56 -6.66
CA ASP A 59 3.96 18.92 -7.99
C ASP A 59 4.91 18.46 -9.12
N SER A 60 5.46 17.25 -8.98
CA SER A 60 6.36 16.65 -9.98
C SER A 60 5.66 16.50 -11.33
N PRO A 61 6.36 16.68 -12.47
CA PRO A 61 5.80 16.38 -13.79
C PRO A 61 5.43 14.90 -13.97
N PHE A 62 5.95 14.02 -13.11
CA PHE A 62 5.67 12.58 -13.11
C PHE A 62 4.55 12.15 -12.14
N SER A 63 3.84 13.11 -11.52
CA SER A 63 2.82 12.81 -10.51
C SER A 63 1.70 11.90 -11.02
N ARG A 64 1.32 12.05 -12.30
CA ARG A 64 0.25 11.25 -12.90
C ARG A 64 0.70 9.81 -13.15
N GLU A 65 1.87 9.65 -13.73
CA GLU A 65 2.45 8.35 -14.06
C GLU A 65 2.75 7.57 -12.78
N SER A 66 3.32 8.22 -11.75
CA SER A 66 3.57 7.56 -10.46
C SER A 66 2.28 7.20 -9.73
N ALA A 67 1.25 8.05 -9.77
CA ALA A 67 -0.06 7.74 -9.17
C ALA A 67 -0.76 6.57 -9.89
N THR A 68 -0.60 6.45 -11.21
CA THR A 68 -1.18 5.35 -11.98
C THR A 68 -0.54 4.02 -11.58
N LEU A 69 0.80 3.97 -11.55
CA LEU A 69 1.53 2.78 -11.08
C LEU A 69 1.19 2.45 -9.61
N CYS A 70 1.06 3.47 -8.77
CA CYS A 70 0.63 3.29 -7.37
C CYS A 70 -0.73 2.60 -7.28
N ALA A 71 -1.71 3.04 -8.07
CA ALA A 71 -3.02 2.41 -8.09
C ALA A 71 -2.95 0.94 -8.55
N ASP A 72 -2.23 0.66 -9.64
CA ASP A 72 -2.08 -0.71 -10.16
C ASP A 72 -1.44 -1.65 -9.11
N VAL A 73 -0.43 -1.17 -8.39
CA VAL A 73 0.25 -1.95 -7.33
C VAL A 73 -0.63 -2.08 -6.09
N CYS A 74 -1.37 -1.05 -5.70
CA CYS A 74 -2.36 -1.13 -4.61
C CYS A 74 -3.43 -2.18 -4.91
N GLU A 75 -3.99 -2.20 -6.12
CA GLU A 75 -4.99 -3.19 -6.52
C GLU A 75 -4.44 -4.63 -6.45
N ALA A 76 -3.20 -4.84 -6.91
CA ALA A 76 -2.53 -6.13 -6.81
C ALA A 76 -2.28 -6.54 -5.35
N CYS A 77 -1.80 -5.62 -4.52
CA CYS A 77 -1.57 -5.83 -3.09
C CYS A 77 -2.87 -6.16 -2.35
N ALA A 78 -3.95 -5.42 -2.63
CA ALA A 78 -5.27 -5.65 -2.06
C ALA A 78 -5.80 -7.05 -2.43
N ALA A 79 -5.70 -7.42 -3.71
CA ALA A 79 -6.13 -8.72 -4.21
C ALA A 79 -5.41 -9.88 -3.51
N GLU A 80 -4.09 -9.77 -3.30
CA GLU A 80 -3.32 -10.79 -2.59
C GLU A 80 -3.65 -10.80 -1.09
N CYS A 81 -3.72 -9.64 -0.44
CA CYS A 81 -4.07 -9.54 0.97
C CYS A 81 -5.46 -10.10 1.29
N MET A 82 -6.44 -9.96 0.39
CA MET A 82 -7.78 -10.55 0.55
C MET A 82 -7.78 -12.08 0.63
N ARG A 83 -6.73 -12.75 0.14
CA ARG A 83 -6.61 -14.22 0.19
C ARG A 83 -6.34 -14.74 1.60
N HIS A 84 -5.93 -13.87 2.52
CA HIS A 84 -5.61 -14.22 3.90
C HIS A 84 -6.71 -13.73 4.84
N ALA A 85 -7.33 -14.65 5.59
CA ALA A 85 -8.51 -14.36 6.40
C ALA A 85 -8.24 -13.55 7.68
N ASP A 86 -6.97 -13.33 8.05
CA ASP A 86 -6.61 -12.56 9.24
C ASP A 86 -6.99 -11.07 9.10
N GLU A 87 -7.37 -10.47 10.23
CA GLU A 87 -7.86 -9.09 10.29
C GLU A 87 -6.84 -8.09 9.74
N ALA A 88 -5.55 -8.33 9.99
CA ALA A 88 -4.46 -7.45 9.58
C ALA A 88 -4.32 -7.41 8.05
N SER A 89 -4.36 -8.56 7.38
CA SER A 89 -4.36 -8.66 5.91
C SER A 89 -5.62 -8.06 5.31
N GLN A 90 -6.79 -8.32 5.91
CA GLN A 90 -8.05 -7.72 5.44
C GLN A 90 -8.08 -6.19 5.63
N HIS A 91 -7.44 -5.67 6.67
CA HIS A 91 -7.27 -4.23 6.86
C HIS A 91 -6.37 -3.63 5.78
N CYS A 92 -5.22 -4.25 5.51
CA CYS A 92 -4.33 -3.82 4.43
C CYS A 92 -5.04 -3.77 3.08
N ALA A 93 -5.85 -4.79 2.76
CA ALA A 93 -6.63 -4.85 1.53
C ALA A 93 -7.72 -3.78 1.41
N ARG A 94 -8.17 -3.16 2.50
CA ARG A 94 -9.12 -2.03 2.47
C ARG A 94 -8.44 -0.68 2.35
N VAL A 95 -7.18 -0.60 2.77
CA VAL A 95 -6.37 0.61 2.72
C VAL A 95 -5.75 0.77 1.34
N CYS A 96 -5.29 -0.34 0.74
CA CYS A 96 -4.93 -0.44 -0.67
C CYS A 96 -6.18 -0.33 -1.54
#